data_AF-A0A412AVX8-F1
#
_entry.id   AF-A0A412AVX8-F1
#
_cell.length_a   1.000
_cell.length_b   1.000
_cell.length_c   1.000
_cell.angle_alpha   90.00
_cell.angle_beta   90.00
_cell.angle_gamma   90.00
#
_symmetry.space_group_name_H-M   'P 1'
#
loop_
_entity.id
_entity.type
_entity.pdbx_description
1 polymer ?
#
loop_
_entity_poly.entity_id
_entity_poly.type
_entity_poly.pdbx_seq_one_letter_code
_entity_poly.pdbx_strand_id
1 'polypeptide(L)'
;MSKSTVRTERLLESLTNMHHVFRCLPPTGVINKGEFYVLQHVFQQMDRKGVNYVTPTELSEVMEVTKPAISKMLNVLEDKGYIERQQDSKDRRAVYVTLTEKGQGVREESMKIVREAVNRIIRQMGDQAADRLIDALQDLLLAVRQCYPHDRSPREEKE
;
A
#
# COMPACT_ATOMS: atom_id res chain seq x y z
N MET A 1 -24.09 -24.58 -16.29
CA MET A 1 -23.53 -23.21 -16.17
C MET A 1 -22.49 -23.01 -17.28
N SER A 2 -22.45 -21.83 -17.92
CA SER A 2 -21.41 -21.53 -18.93
C SER A 2 -20.02 -21.54 -18.28
N LYS A 3 -18.98 -21.96 -19.02
CA LYS A 3 -17.58 -21.89 -18.57
C LYS A 3 -17.19 -20.48 -18.13
N SER A 4 -17.81 -19.44 -18.70
CA SER A 4 -17.61 -18.04 -18.30
C SER A 4 -18.12 -17.78 -16.88
N THR A 5 -19.35 -18.20 -16.57
CA THR A 5 -19.97 -18.03 -15.25
C THR A 5 -19.18 -18.72 -14.15
N VAL A 6 -18.65 -19.93 -14.39
CA VAL A 6 -17.83 -20.66 -13.40
C VAL A 6 -16.52 -19.93 -13.10
N ARG A 7 -15.90 -19.27 -14.08
CA ARG A 7 -14.67 -18.48 -13.86
C ARG A 7 -14.94 -17.23 -13.04
N THR A 8 -16.04 -16.53 -13.34
CA THR A 8 -16.46 -15.33 -12.58
C THR A 8 -16.65 -15.66 -11.10
N GLU A 9 -17.41 -16.70 -10.78
CA GLU A 9 -17.65 -17.08 -9.37
C GLU A 9 -16.35 -17.44 -8.64
N ARG A 10 -15.47 -18.23 -9.25
CA ARG A 10 -14.18 -18.60 -8.65
C ARG A 10 -13.27 -17.39 -8.40
N LEU A 11 -13.27 -16.43 -9.32
CA LEU A 11 -12.49 -15.21 -9.16
C LEU A 11 -13.07 -14.34 -8.04
N LEU A 12 -14.40 -14.18 -7.98
CA LEU A 12 -15.08 -13.45 -6.91
C LEU A 12 -14.77 -14.05 -5.54
N GLU A 13 -14.91 -15.37 -5.39
CA GLU A 13 -14.56 -16.08 -4.15
C GLU A 13 -13.10 -15.86 -3.76
N SER A 14 -12.17 -15.93 -4.73
CA SER A 14 -10.76 -15.69 -4.50
C SER A 14 -10.51 -14.25 -4.01
N LEU A 15 -11.13 -13.25 -4.65
CA LEU A 15 -11.05 -11.84 -4.28
C LEU A 15 -11.63 -11.60 -2.88
N THR A 16 -12.77 -12.21 -2.55
CA THR A 16 -13.33 -12.15 -1.20
C THR A 16 -12.35 -12.74 -0.19
N ASN A 17 -11.74 -13.88 -0.48
CA ASN A 17 -10.79 -14.53 0.43
C ASN A 17 -9.44 -13.81 0.58
N MET A 18 -9.12 -12.84 -0.30
CA MET A 18 -7.88 -12.07 -0.19
C MET A 18 -7.73 -11.33 1.14
N HIS A 19 -8.82 -10.92 1.80
CA HIS A 19 -8.73 -10.30 3.12
C HIS A 19 -8.12 -11.24 4.18
N HIS A 20 -8.29 -12.57 4.02
CA HIS A 20 -7.65 -13.56 4.89
C HIS A 20 -6.13 -13.60 4.70
N VAL A 21 -5.63 -13.38 3.48
CA VAL A 21 -4.18 -13.32 3.19
C VAL A 21 -3.54 -12.23 4.04
N PHE A 22 -4.08 -11.01 3.98
CA PHE A 22 -3.57 -9.88 4.76
C PHE A 22 -3.70 -10.08 6.27
N ARG A 23 -4.74 -10.78 6.73
CA ARG A 23 -4.91 -11.12 8.15
C ARG A 23 -3.87 -12.11 8.63
N CYS A 24 -3.52 -13.11 7.82
CA CYS A 24 -2.58 -14.18 8.18
C CYS A 24 -1.10 -13.75 8.09
N LEU A 25 -0.80 -12.61 7.45
CA LEU A 25 0.56 -12.05 7.50
C LEU A 25 0.93 -11.73 8.96
N PRO A 26 2.19 -12.00 9.38
CA PRO A 26 2.61 -11.75 10.74
C PRO A 26 2.57 -10.25 11.08
N PRO A 27 2.62 -9.90 12.38
CA PRO A 27 2.86 -8.53 12.80
C PRO A 27 4.13 -7.96 12.16
N THR A 28 4.14 -6.67 11.90
CA THR A 28 5.27 -5.93 11.31
C THR A 28 6.33 -5.55 12.35
N GLY A 29 6.31 -6.17 13.54
CA GLY A 29 7.21 -5.83 14.64
C GLY A 29 6.72 -4.63 15.45
N VAL A 30 7.57 -3.60 15.57
CA VAL A 30 7.37 -2.43 16.45
C VAL A 30 6.18 -1.56 16.02
N ILE A 31 5.93 -1.47 14.72
CA ILE A 31 4.81 -0.70 14.16
C ILE A 31 3.71 -1.64 13.69
N ASN A 32 2.47 -1.15 13.62
CA ASN A 32 1.36 -1.94 13.07
C ASN A 32 1.37 -1.93 11.53
N LYS A 33 0.55 -2.80 10.91
CA LYS A 33 0.48 -2.96 9.46
C LYS A 33 0.14 -1.66 8.73
N GLY A 34 -0.80 -0.86 9.25
CA GLY A 34 -1.20 0.41 8.63
C GLY A 34 -0.05 1.41 8.60
N GLU A 35 0.64 1.57 9.73
CA GLU A 35 1.83 2.42 9.84
C GLU A 35 2.94 1.96 8.90
N PHE A 36 3.21 0.66 8.88
CA PHE A 36 4.19 0.07 7.96
C PHE A 36 3.85 0.37 6.50
N TYR A 37 2.59 0.17 6.08
CA TYR A 37 2.21 0.41 4.69
C TYR A 37 2.36 1.87 4.30
N VAL A 38 2.00 2.83 5.16
CA VAL A 38 2.19 4.25 4.84
C VAL A 38 3.68 4.59 4.71
N LEU A 39 4.52 4.18 5.67
CA LEU A 39 5.97 4.42 5.60
C LEU A 39 6.62 3.76 4.37
N GLN A 40 6.16 2.55 4.02
CA GLN A 40 6.62 1.84 2.84
C GLN A 40 6.21 2.54 1.54
N HIS A 41 4.99 3.11 1.46
CA HIS A 41 4.56 3.88 0.29
C HIS A 41 5.30 5.21 0.18
N VAL A 42 5.56 5.90 1.29
CA VAL A 42 6.42 7.10 1.30
C VAL A 42 7.79 6.76 0.71
N PHE A 43 8.44 5.70 1.22
CA PHE A 43 9.73 5.24 0.70
C PHE A 43 9.70 4.91 -0.79
N GLN A 44 8.71 4.12 -1.23
CA GLN A 44 8.62 3.69 -2.64
C GLN A 44 8.37 4.84 -3.60
N GLN A 45 7.58 5.84 -3.21
CA GLN A 45 7.32 7.00 -4.05
C GLN A 45 8.52 7.93 -4.14
N MET A 46 9.24 8.13 -3.03
CA MET A 46 10.53 8.85 -3.01
C MET A 46 11.54 8.18 -3.95
N ASP A 47 11.75 6.87 -3.76
CA ASP A 47 12.68 6.06 -4.54
C ASP A 47 12.34 6.07 -6.04
N ARG A 48 11.07 5.82 -6.39
CA ARG A 48 10.60 5.82 -7.78
C ARG A 48 10.81 7.15 -8.49
N LYS A 49 10.65 8.27 -7.78
CA LYS A 49 10.79 9.63 -8.35
C LYS A 49 12.21 10.17 -8.27
N GLY A 50 13.10 9.51 -7.53
CA GLY A 50 14.44 10.03 -7.25
C GLY A 50 14.41 11.33 -6.44
N VAL A 51 13.38 11.54 -5.63
CA VAL A 51 13.24 12.72 -4.74
C VAL A 51 13.14 12.28 -3.29
N ASN A 52 13.38 13.19 -2.35
CA ASN A 52 13.34 12.90 -0.92
C ASN A 52 12.00 13.24 -0.25
N TYR A 53 10.93 13.46 -1.02
CA TYR A 53 9.61 13.79 -0.48
C TYR A 53 8.47 13.20 -1.29
N VAL A 54 7.28 13.18 -0.67
CA VAL A 54 6.00 12.88 -1.32
C VAL A 54 4.94 13.86 -0.84
N THR A 55 3.84 14.00 -1.57
CA THR A 55 2.70 14.80 -1.10
C THR A 55 1.60 13.91 -0.50
N PRO A 56 0.78 14.41 0.44
CA PRO A 56 -0.40 13.69 0.93
C PRO A 56 -1.38 13.29 -0.19
N THR A 57 -1.50 14.11 -1.24
CA THR A 57 -2.33 13.81 -2.41
C THR A 57 -1.82 12.56 -3.12
N GLU A 58 -0.52 12.48 -3.39
CA GLU A 58 0.10 11.33 -4.04
C GLU A 58 -0.05 10.06 -3.20
N LEU A 59 0.10 10.17 -1.88
CA LEU A 59 -0.15 9.05 -0.96
C LEU A 59 -1.61 8.60 -1.00
N SER A 60 -2.57 9.53 -1.02
CA SER A 60 -3.99 9.19 -1.10
C SER A 60 -4.36 8.49 -2.40
N GLU A 61 -3.73 8.90 -3.51
CA GLU A 61 -3.94 8.31 -4.82
C GLU A 61 -3.34 6.91 -4.92
N VAL A 62 -2.09 6.71 -4.48
CA VAL A 62 -1.43 5.40 -4.59
C VAL A 62 -2.00 4.38 -3.61
N MET A 63 -2.45 4.83 -2.43
CA MET A 63 -3.01 3.96 -1.40
C MET A 63 -4.54 3.78 -1.54
N GLU A 64 -5.16 4.45 -2.51
CA GLU A 64 -6.61 4.39 -2.79
C GLU A 64 -7.48 4.66 -1.54
N VAL A 65 -7.09 5.66 -0.76
CA VAL A 65 -7.78 6.09 0.47
C VAL A 65 -8.09 7.58 0.42
N THR A 66 -9.03 8.03 1.25
CA THR A 66 -9.45 9.43 1.26
C THR A 66 -8.37 10.35 1.82
N LYS A 67 -8.38 11.63 1.40
CA LYS A 67 -7.46 12.65 1.93
C LYS A 67 -7.54 12.84 3.45
N PRO A 68 -8.74 12.82 4.08
CA PRO A 68 -8.83 12.85 5.55
C PRO A 68 -8.21 11.61 6.20
N ALA A 69 -8.36 10.42 5.60
CA ALA A 69 -7.77 9.19 6.12
C ALA A 69 -6.24 9.25 6.08
N ILE A 70 -5.65 9.66 4.94
CA ILE A 70 -4.19 9.88 4.85
C ILE A 70 -3.72 10.92 5.85
N SER A 71 -4.41 12.05 5.96
CA SER A 71 -4.02 13.11 6.90
C SER A 71 -4.00 12.60 8.34
N LYS A 72 -5.00 11.81 8.74
CA LYS A 72 -5.04 11.17 10.07
C LYS A 72 -3.88 10.19 10.27
N MET A 73 -3.57 9.36 9.28
CA MET A 73 -2.44 8.43 9.35
C MET A 73 -1.10 9.16 9.46
N LEU A 74 -0.92 10.23 8.66
CA LEU A 74 0.30 11.05 8.70
C LEU A 74 0.47 11.76 10.05
N ASN A 75 -0.61 12.26 10.67
CA ASN A 75 -0.54 12.83 12.02
C ASN A 75 0.03 11.82 13.02
N VAL A 76 -0.48 10.59 13.01
CA VAL A 76 0.01 9.53 13.93
C VAL A 76 1.50 9.22 13.69
N LEU A 77 1.95 9.19 12.44
CA LEU A 77 3.36 8.91 12.12
C LEU A 77 4.28 10.08 12.49
N GLU A 78 3.80 11.32 12.33
CA GLU A 78 4.52 12.52 12.73
C GLU A 78 4.64 12.62 14.25
N ASP A 79 3.55 12.36 14.99
CA ASP A 79 3.54 12.33 16.47
C ASP A 79 4.53 11.27 17.01
N LYS A 80 4.72 10.17 16.28
CA LYS A 80 5.71 9.12 16.59
C LYS A 80 7.13 9.48 16.16
N GLY A 81 7.32 10.58 15.42
CA GLY A 81 8.60 11.02 14.88
C GLY A 81 9.12 10.15 13.74
N TYR A 82 8.25 9.46 13.01
CA TYR A 82 8.62 8.62 11.86
C TYR A 82 8.63 9.39 10.54
N ILE A 83 7.90 10.50 10.48
CA ILE A 83 7.91 11.40 9.32
C ILE A 83 8.07 12.84 9.79
N GLU A 84 8.41 13.71 8.84
CA GLU A 84 8.30 15.15 8.98
C GLU A 84 7.44 15.71 7.84
N ARG A 85 6.61 16.70 8.17
CA ARG A 85 5.89 17.50 7.18
C ARG A 85 6.40 18.92 7.13
N GLN A 86 6.72 19.38 5.92
CA GLN A 86 7.17 20.73 5.67
C GLN A 86 6.29 21.38 4.60
N GLN A 87 5.89 22.63 4.82
CA GLN A 87 5.27 23.44 3.77
C GLN A 87 6.35 23.91 2.79
N ASP A 88 6.04 23.91 1.50
CA ASP A 88 6.94 24.49 0.52
C ASP A 88 7.04 26.01 0.76
N SER A 89 8.27 26.49 0.88
CA SER A 89 8.59 27.92 1.01
C SER A 89 8.09 28.77 -0.18
N LYS A 90 7.96 28.17 -1.37
CA LYS A 90 7.52 28.81 -2.62
C LYS A 90 6.03 28.61 -2.89
N ASP A 91 5.47 27.48 -2.46
CA ASP A 91 4.04 27.20 -2.53
C ASP A 91 3.50 26.73 -1.17
N ARG A 92 3.00 27.67 -0.36
CA ARG A 92 2.46 27.36 0.98
C ARG A 92 1.26 26.40 0.95
N ARG A 93 0.71 26.10 -0.23
CA ARG A 93 -0.36 25.09 -0.40
C ARG A 93 0.20 23.67 -0.54
N ALA A 94 1.47 23.52 -0.89
CA ALA A 94 2.12 22.22 -1.00
C ALA A 94 2.70 21.79 0.36
N VAL A 95 2.34 20.59 0.79
CA VAL A 95 2.89 19.92 1.97
C VAL A 95 3.72 18.73 1.49
N TYR A 96 4.98 18.71 1.91
CA TYR A 96 5.92 17.63 1.65
C TYR A 96 6.06 16.75 2.88
N VAL A 97 5.97 15.44 2.67
CA VAL A 97 6.18 14.40 3.66
C VAL A 97 7.52 13.74 3.37
N THR A 98 8.36 13.62 4.39
CA THR A 98 9.66 12.93 4.32
C THR A 98 9.79 11.90 5.43
N LEU A 99 10.61 10.87 5.25
CA LEU A 99 10.95 9.93 6.32
C LEU A 99 12.08 10.51 7.18
N THR A 100 11.89 10.50 8.51
CA THR A 100 12.99 10.73 9.45
C THR A 100 13.93 9.53 9.49
N GLU A 101 15.13 9.69 10.06
CA GLU A 101 16.03 8.55 10.33
C GLU A 101 15.35 7.47 11.16
N LYS A 102 14.59 7.87 12.19
CA LYS A 102 13.78 6.95 13.02
C LYS A 102 12.75 6.20 12.18
N GLY A 103 12.05 6.91 11.29
CA GLY A 103 11.06 6.33 10.38
C GLY A 103 11.67 5.32 9.41
N GLN A 104 12.83 5.64 8.85
CA GLN A 104 13.58 4.72 8.00
C GLN A 104 13.98 3.46 8.77
N GLY A 105 14.53 3.62 9.98
CA GLY A 105 14.93 2.49 10.83
C GLY A 105 13.79 1.54 11.17
N VAL A 106 12.65 2.05 11.67
CA VAL A 106 11.50 1.19 12.01
C VAL A 106 10.88 0.53 10.79
N ARG A 107 10.87 1.20 9.63
CA ARG A 107 10.42 0.63 8.36
C ARG A 107 11.33 -0.51 7.93
N GLU A 108 12.65 -0.34 7.99
CA GLU A 108 13.61 -1.37 7.60
C GLU A 108 13.53 -2.62 8.47
N GLU A 109 13.39 -2.44 9.79
CA GLU A 109 13.16 -3.55 10.72
C GLU A 109 11.88 -4.31 10.36
N SER A 110 10.78 -3.58 10.14
CA SER A 110 9.50 -4.15 9.72
C SER A 110 9.62 -4.89 8.39
N MET A 111 10.36 -4.33 7.44
CA MET A 111 10.55 -4.89 6.10
C MET A 111 11.33 -6.22 6.15
N LYS A 112 12.26 -6.39 7.10
CA LYS A 112 12.94 -7.68 7.31
C LYS A 112 11.94 -8.77 7.69
N ILE A 113 11.06 -8.49 8.66
CA ILE A 113 10.02 -9.42 9.12
C ILE A 113 9.05 -9.77 7.97
N VAL A 114 8.59 -8.75 7.23
CA VAL A 114 7.69 -8.94 6.08
C VAL A 114 8.37 -9.76 4.99
N ARG A 115 9.62 -9.47 4.66
CA ARG A 115 10.37 -10.23 3.64
C ARG A 115 10.54 -11.68 4.03
N GLU A 116 10.87 -11.98 5.29
CA GLU A 116 10.96 -13.35 5.78
C GLU A 116 9.62 -14.09 5.70
N ALA A 117 8.52 -13.41 6.03
CA ALA A 117 7.18 -13.98 5.93
C ALA A 117 6.82 -14.32 4.47
N VAL A 118 7.06 -13.38 3.55
CA VAL A 118 6.83 -13.58 2.12
C VAL A 118 7.72 -14.70 1.57
N ASN A 119 8.99 -14.76 1.98
CA ASN A 119 9.89 -15.85 1.58
C ASN A 119 9.40 -17.22 2.04
N ARG A 120 8.80 -17.34 3.23
CA ARG A 120 8.18 -18.60 3.69
C ARG A 120 6.98 -18.98 2.84
N ILE A 121 6.16 -18.00 2.44
CA ILE A 121 5.01 -18.22 1.54
C ILE A 121 5.50 -18.71 0.18
N ILE A 122 6.49 -18.04 -0.42
CA ILE A 122 7.08 -18.42 -1.71
C ILE A 122 7.64 -19.85 -1.65
N ARG A 123 8.40 -20.19 -0.60
CA ARG A 123 8.93 -21.56 -0.41
C ARG A 123 7.82 -22.61 -0.33
N GLN A 124 6.72 -22.30 0.35
CA GLN A 124 5.59 -23.23 0.47
C GLN A 124 4.82 -23.39 -0.85
N MET A 125 4.75 -22.34 -1.67
CA MET A 125 4.11 -22.38 -2.99
C MET A 125 4.99 -23.03 -4.06
N GLY A 126 6.31 -22.89 -3.93
CA GLY A 126 7.29 -23.18 -4.98
C GLY A 126 7.45 -22.02 -5.96
N ASP A 127 8.68 -21.78 -6.40
CA ASP A 127 9.06 -20.59 -7.17
C ASP A 127 8.21 -20.40 -8.44
N GLN A 128 8.03 -21.46 -9.24
CA GLN A 128 7.21 -21.38 -10.46
C GLN A 128 5.74 -21.00 -10.19
N ALA A 129 5.17 -21.43 -9.07
CA ALA A 129 3.80 -21.08 -8.71
C ALA A 129 3.72 -19.64 -8.20
N ALA A 130 4.74 -19.18 -7.47
CA ALA A 130 4.88 -17.80 -7.04
C ALA A 130 5.00 -16.85 -8.25
N ASP A 131 5.87 -17.17 -9.22
CA ASP A 131 6.05 -16.36 -10.44
C ASP A 131 4.74 -16.23 -11.21
N ARG A 132 4.03 -17.35 -11.44
CA ARG A 132 2.71 -17.33 -12.10
C ARG A 132 1.69 -16.49 -11.34
N LEU A 133 1.71 -16.52 -10.00
CA LEU A 133 0.80 -15.70 -9.20
C LEU A 133 1.16 -14.22 -9.33
N ILE A 134 2.44 -13.87 -9.30
CA ILE A 134 2.91 -12.48 -9.45
C ILE A 134 2.45 -11.93 -10.80
N ASP A 135 2.68 -12.67 -11.88
CA ASP A 135 2.26 -12.25 -13.24
C ASP A 135 0.74 -12.11 -13.31
N ALA A 136 -0.01 -13.09 -12.79
CA ALA A 136 -1.48 -13.04 -12.79
C ALA A 136 -2.04 -11.88 -11.96
N LEU A 137 -1.41 -11.50 -10.85
CA LEU A 137 -1.79 -10.33 -10.05
C LEU A 137 -1.50 -9.03 -10.79
N GLN A 138 -0.41 -8.96 -11.55
CA GLN A 138 -0.10 -7.80 -12.39
C GLN A 138 -1.11 -7.66 -13.54
N ASP A 139 -1.43 -8.76 -14.23
CA ASP A 139 -2.46 -8.79 -15.28
C ASP A 139 -3.82 -8.40 -14.73
N LEU A 140 -4.18 -8.91 -13.54
CA LEU A 140 -5.42 -8.54 -12.86
C LEU A 140 -5.45 -7.03 -12.56
N LEU A 141 -4.36 -6.45 -12.04
CA LEU A 141 -4.30 -5.02 -11.75
C LEU A 141 -4.45 -4.18 -13.03
N LEU A 142 -3.83 -4.59 -14.13
CA LEU A 142 -3.98 -3.92 -15.43
C LEU A 142 -5.42 -4.02 -15.95
N ALA A 143 -6.03 -5.20 -15.89
CA ALA A 143 -7.42 -5.42 -16.31
C ALA A 143 -8.40 -4.59 -15.48
N VAL A 144 -8.24 -4.55 -14.15
CA VAL A 144 -9.07 -3.71 -13.26
C VAL A 144 -8.97 -2.24 -13.65
N ARG A 145 -7.76 -1.74 -13.91
CA ARG A 145 -7.54 -0.34 -14.35
C ARG A 145 -8.16 -0.04 -15.72
N GLN A 146 -8.22 -1.02 -16.62
CA GLN A 146 -8.86 -0.86 -17.93
C GLN A 146 -10.39 -0.89 -17.87
N CYS A 147 -10.95 -1.77 -17.02
CA CYS A 147 -12.40 -1.88 -16.84
C CYS A 147 -12.97 -0.74 -15.99
N TYR A 148 -12.20 -0.29 -14.98
CA TYR A 148 -12.55 0.79 -14.07
C TYR A 148 -11.44 1.84 -14.10
N PRO A 149 -11.25 2.55 -15.24
CA PRO A 149 -10.31 3.64 -15.34
C PRO A 149 -10.85 4.79 -14.51
N HIS A 150 -10.48 4.82 -13.24
CA HIS A 150 -10.90 5.82 -12.26
C HIS A 150 -12.36 5.74 -11.81
N ASP A 151 -12.67 4.83 -10.89
CA ASP A 151 -13.71 5.13 -9.90
C ASP A 151 -13.13 6.15 -8.88
N ARG A 152 -13.07 7.41 -9.34
CA ARG A 152 -12.69 8.60 -8.56
C ARG A 152 -13.93 9.31 -8.03
N SER A 153 -15.04 8.60 -7.79
CA SER A 153 -16.09 9.19 -6.98
C SER A 153 -15.52 9.39 -5.57
N PRO A 154 -15.48 10.62 -5.00
CA PRO A 154 -15.35 10.77 -3.57
C PRO A 154 -16.44 9.87 -3.00
N ARG A 155 -16.09 8.88 -2.17
CA ARG A 155 -17.09 8.27 -1.29
C ARG A 155 -17.70 9.47 -0.58
N GLU A 156 -18.94 9.80 -0.93
CA GLU A 156 -19.65 10.96 -0.42
C GLU A 156 -19.37 11.04 1.07
N GLU A 157 -18.74 12.13 1.50
CA GLU A 157 -18.66 12.50 2.90
C GLU A 157 -20.12 12.60 3.35
N LYS A 158 -20.64 11.51 3.93
CA LYS A 158 -21.92 11.56 4.62
C LYS A 158 -21.68 12.40 5.86
N GLU A 159 -22.19 13.62 5.79
CA GLU A 159 -22.47 14.52 6.92
C GLU A 159 -23.14 13.78 8.09
#